data_AF-A0A662NKQ2-F1
#
_entry.id   AF-A0A662NKQ2-F1
#
_cell.length_a   1.000
_cell.length_b   1.000
_cell.length_c   1.000
_cell.angle_alpha   90.00
_cell.angle_beta   90.00
_cell.angle_gamma   90.00
#
_symmetry.space_group_name_H-M   'P 1'
#
loop_
_entity.id
_entity.type
_entity.pdbx_description
1 polymer ?
#
loop_
_entity_poly.entity_id
_entity_poly.type
_entity_poly.pdbx_seq_one_letter_code
_entity_poly.pdbx_strand_id
1 'polypeptide(L)'
;MVREIPKDLIFENTPVGQLEKEIWTASDKEIDEILKEFGIPSPPELANPGTYIQTTPGYKVFEEVRQCDVVLIPIGSTEFHGNHLPSGTDTLYVTQICEAVRRHMKKKGKPVAITWPITYGSHPWHHYGMPGTVIIEEEHLKSYIMDVMLGL
;
A
#
# COMPACT_ATOMS: atom_id res chain seq x y z
N MET A 1 -23.97 -8.71 2.30
CA MET A 1 -25.12 -7.82 2.60
C MET A 1 -24.93 -6.53 1.79
N VAL A 2 -25.93 -6.04 1.06
CA VAL A 2 -25.79 -4.73 0.36
C VAL A 2 -25.79 -3.63 1.41
N ARG A 3 -24.75 -2.79 1.41
CA ARG A 3 -24.59 -1.72 2.39
C ARG A 3 -25.39 -0.51 1.91
N GLU A 4 -26.31 -0.03 2.75
CA GLU A 4 -26.99 1.23 2.48
C GLU A 4 -26.01 2.41 2.61
N ILE A 5 -26.20 3.44 1.81
CA ILE A 5 -25.42 4.68 1.90
C ILE A 5 -26.06 5.54 2.99
N PRO A 6 -25.34 5.89 4.07
CA PRO A 6 -25.83 6.83 5.07
C PRO A 6 -26.23 8.17 4.43
N LYS A 7 -27.28 8.82 4.94
CA LYS A 7 -27.80 10.06 4.36
C LYS A 7 -26.77 11.19 4.29
N ASP A 8 -25.83 11.21 5.23
CA ASP A 8 -24.82 12.26 5.36
C ASP A 8 -23.51 11.91 4.63
N LEU A 9 -23.43 10.73 4.00
CA LEU A 9 -22.26 10.31 3.22
C LEU A 9 -22.42 10.76 1.76
N ILE A 10 -21.51 11.61 1.31
CA ILE A 10 -21.49 12.15 -0.05
C ILE A 10 -20.27 11.59 -0.78
N PHE A 11 -20.50 10.95 -1.92
CA PHE A 11 -19.44 10.57 -2.85
C PHE A 11 -19.26 11.68 -3.88
N GLU A 12 -18.01 12.04 -4.17
CA GLU A 12 -17.71 13.04 -5.20
C GLU A 12 -18.16 12.58 -6.59
N ASN A 13 -18.58 13.52 -7.44
CA ASN A 13 -18.88 13.22 -8.84
C ASN A 13 -17.62 13.22 -9.71
N THR A 14 -16.64 12.41 -9.29
CA THR A 14 -15.37 12.17 -9.99
C THR A 14 -15.27 10.67 -10.29
N PRO A 15 -14.39 10.23 -11.21
CA PRO A 15 -14.18 8.80 -11.44
C PRO A 15 -13.79 8.03 -10.16
N VAL A 16 -13.04 8.67 -9.25
CA VAL A 16 -12.67 8.08 -7.96
C VAL A 16 -13.86 7.99 -7.03
N GLY A 17 -14.64 9.07 -6.86
CA GLY A 17 -15.83 9.05 -6.00
C GLY A 17 -16.91 8.08 -6.49
N GLN A 18 -17.04 7.89 -7.82
CA GLN A 18 -17.90 6.86 -8.40
C GLN A 18 -17.41 5.45 -8.06
N LEU A 19 -16.10 5.19 -8.18
CA LEU A 19 -15.50 3.92 -7.78
C LEU A 19 -15.66 3.64 -6.28
N GLU A 20 -15.46 4.64 -5.42
CA GLU A 20 -15.68 4.51 -3.97
C GLU A 20 -17.12 4.12 -3.65
N LYS A 21 -18.09 4.73 -4.35
CA LYS A 21 -19.51 4.38 -4.20
C LYS A 21 -19.82 2.97 -4.68
N GLU A 22 -19.24 2.55 -5.79
CA GLU A 22 -19.35 1.18 -6.30
C GLU A 22 -18.82 0.18 -5.28
N ILE A 23 -17.61 0.39 -4.75
CA ILE A 23 -17.02 -0.47 -3.72
C ILE A 23 -17.86 -0.46 -2.44
N TRP A 24 -18.37 0.70 -2.02
CA TRP A 24 -19.22 0.81 -0.82
C TRP A 24 -20.48 -0.05 -0.93
N THR A 25 -21.15 0.01 -2.07
CA THR A 25 -22.43 -0.65 -2.31
C THR A 25 -22.30 -2.10 -2.77
N ALA A 26 -21.10 -2.54 -3.13
CA ALA A 26 -20.80 -3.91 -3.52
C ALA A 26 -21.18 -4.91 -2.42
N SER A 27 -21.77 -6.02 -2.82
CA SER A 27 -21.97 -7.19 -1.99
C SER A 27 -20.65 -7.88 -1.67
N ASP A 28 -20.62 -8.69 -0.60
CA ASP A 28 -19.42 -9.44 -0.22
C ASP A 28 -18.89 -10.33 -1.36
N LYS A 29 -19.80 -10.89 -2.17
CA LYS A 29 -19.43 -11.66 -3.36
C LYS A 29 -18.75 -10.80 -4.43
N GLU A 30 -19.25 -9.59 -4.67
CA GLU A 30 -18.63 -8.67 -5.63
C GLU A 30 -17.26 -8.20 -5.13
N ILE A 31 -17.13 -7.93 -3.82
CA ILE A 31 -15.83 -7.64 -3.19
C ILE A 31 -14.85 -8.81 -3.39
N ASP A 32 -15.30 -10.05 -3.17
CA ASP A 32 -14.45 -11.22 -3.39
C ASP A 32 -14.00 -11.35 -4.85
N GLU A 33 -14.87 -11.08 -5.83
CA GLU A 33 -14.48 -11.08 -7.24
C GLU A 33 -13.49 -9.93 -7.56
N ILE A 34 -13.71 -8.73 -7.03
CA ILE A 34 -12.76 -7.61 -7.16
C ILE A 34 -11.39 -8.01 -6.60
N LEU A 35 -11.34 -8.56 -5.38
CA LEU A 35 -10.08 -8.97 -4.74
C LEU A 35 -9.33 -10.04 -5.56
N LYS A 36 -10.04 -10.97 -6.22
CA LYS A 36 -9.42 -11.96 -7.11
C LYS A 36 -8.73 -11.34 -8.32
N GLU A 37 -9.23 -10.24 -8.87
CA GLU A 37 -8.57 -9.53 -9.98
C GLU A 37 -7.15 -9.09 -9.60
N PHE A 38 -7.00 -8.60 -8.37
CA PHE A 38 -5.73 -8.19 -7.76
C PHE A 38 -4.91 -9.37 -7.18
N GLY A 39 -5.46 -10.58 -7.22
CA GLY A 39 -4.83 -11.78 -6.67
C GLY A 39 -4.74 -11.79 -5.15
N ILE A 40 -5.78 -11.26 -4.48
CA ILE A 40 -5.92 -11.33 -3.02
C ILE A 40 -6.88 -12.48 -2.67
N PRO A 41 -6.57 -13.31 -1.65
CA PRO A 41 -5.38 -13.27 -0.79
C PRO A 41 -4.12 -13.78 -1.50
N SER A 42 -2.95 -13.27 -1.08
CA SER A 42 -1.63 -13.72 -1.53
C SER A 42 -0.66 -13.88 -0.35
N PRO A 43 0.31 -14.81 -0.42
CA PRO A 43 1.46 -14.76 0.47
C PRO A 43 2.28 -13.48 0.22
N PRO A 44 3.09 -13.03 1.20
CA PRO A 44 3.93 -11.86 1.05
C PRO A 44 5.01 -12.11 -0.02
N GLU A 45 5.31 -11.09 -0.82
CA GLU A 45 6.28 -11.18 -1.91
C GLU A 45 7.62 -10.49 -1.60
N LEU A 46 7.86 -10.05 -0.35
CA LEU A 46 9.04 -9.26 0.04
C LEU A 46 10.39 -9.87 -0.39
N ALA A 47 10.48 -11.21 -0.39
CA ALA A 47 11.67 -11.96 -0.79
C ALA A 47 11.58 -12.53 -2.23
N ASN A 48 10.46 -12.30 -2.94
CA ASN A 48 10.27 -12.84 -4.27
C ASN A 48 11.16 -12.11 -5.28
N PRO A 49 11.97 -12.84 -6.07
CA PRO A 49 12.78 -12.22 -7.11
C PRO A 49 11.91 -11.51 -8.14
N GLY A 50 12.27 -10.27 -8.49
CA GLY A 50 11.56 -9.52 -9.52
C GLY A 50 10.30 -8.78 -9.05
N THR A 51 9.96 -8.77 -7.76
CA THR A 51 8.79 -8.01 -7.25
C THR A 51 9.16 -6.58 -6.86
N TYR A 52 10.24 -6.43 -6.09
CA TYR A 52 10.72 -5.13 -5.61
C TYR A 52 11.94 -4.69 -6.42
N ILE A 53 12.21 -3.40 -6.48
CA ILE A 53 13.47 -2.88 -7.06
C ILE A 53 14.66 -3.60 -6.41
N GLN A 54 14.61 -3.79 -5.10
CA GLN A 54 15.64 -4.43 -4.29
C GLN A 54 15.79 -5.95 -4.55
N THR A 55 14.76 -6.62 -5.07
CA THR A 55 14.81 -8.04 -5.45
C THR A 55 14.93 -8.25 -6.95
N THR A 56 15.20 -7.19 -7.71
CA THR A 56 15.27 -7.21 -9.18
C THR A 56 16.65 -6.77 -9.66
N PRO A 57 17.34 -7.54 -10.52
CA PRO A 57 18.58 -7.10 -11.14
C PRO A 57 18.39 -5.81 -11.95
N GLY A 58 19.34 -4.88 -11.86
CA GLY A 58 19.19 -3.52 -12.41
C GLY A 58 18.83 -3.47 -13.90
N TYR A 59 19.37 -4.36 -14.74
CA TYR A 59 19.01 -4.41 -16.17
C TYR A 59 17.51 -4.62 -16.40
N LYS A 60 16.87 -5.44 -15.55
CA LYS A 60 15.45 -5.74 -15.62
C LYS A 60 14.61 -4.60 -15.03
N VAL A 61 15.11 -3.89 -14.02
CA VAL A 61 14.49 -2.64 -13.54
C VAL A 61 14.43 -1.63 -14.70
N PHE A 62 15.52 -1.43 -15.44
CA PHE A 62 15.53 -0.53 -16.59
C PHE A 62 14.57 -0.97 -17.72
N GLU A 63 14.38 -2.28 -17.92
CA GLU A 63 13.39 -2.80 -18.87
C GLU A 63 11.95 -2.48 -18.43
N GLU A 64 11.61 -2.70 -17.15
CA GLU A 64 10.26 -2.44 -16.61
C GLU A 64 9.95 -0.93 -16.58
N VAL A 65 10.89 -0.07 -16.18
CA VAL A 65 10.71 1.40 -16.15
C VAL A 65 10.43 1.99 -17.53
N ARG A 66 11.01 1.43 -18.60
CA ARG A 66 10.69 1.86 -19.99
C ARG A 66 9.25 1.57 -20.39
N GLN A 67 8.55 0.68 -19.69
CA GLN A 67 7.15 0.35 -19.93
C GLN A 67 6.21 1.14 -19.02
N CYS A 68 6.62 1.38 -17.77
CA CYS A 68 5.86 2.17 -16.81
C CYS A 68 6.82 2.86 -15.83
N ASP A 69 6.78 4.19 -15.80
CA ASP A 69 7.61 5.06 -14.97
C ASP A 69 7.00 5.37 -13.59
N VAL A 70 6.09 4.51 -13.13
CA VAL A 70 5.41 4.66 -11.83
C VAL A 70 6.09 3.77 -10.80
N VAL A 71 6.48 4.37 -9.68
CA VAL A 71 7.02 3.68 -8.50
C VAL A 71 6.05 3.82 -7.32
N LEU A 72 5.76 2.71 -6.66
CA LEU A 72 5.02 2.67 -5.41
C LEU A 72 6.02 2.60 -4.24
N ILE A 73 5.92 3.55 -3.31
CA ILE A 73 6.71 3.57 -2.08
C ILE A 73 5.75 3.21 -0.93
N PRO A 74 5.76 1.98 -0.39
CA PRO A 74 4.93 1.63 0.73
C PRO A 74 5.46 2.29 2.00
N ILE A 75 4.62 3.09 2.66
CA ILE A 75 4.97 3.78 3.90
C ILE A 75 3.92 3.37 4.93
N GLY A 76 4.38 2.67 5.97
CA GLY A 76 3.56 2.33 7.12
C GLY A 76 4.17 2.90 8.39
N SER A 77 3.89 2.23 9.49
CA SER A 77 4.51 2.50 10.76
C SER A 77 4.64 1.25 11.62
N THR A 78 5.30 1.42 12.77
CA THR A 78 5.35 0.46 13.87
C THR A 78 4.67 1.10 15.07
N GLU A 79 3.41 0.76 15.32
CA GLU A 79 2.58 1.41 16.34
C GLU A 79 1.71 0.46 17.16
N PHE A 80 1.24 0.93 18.30
CA PHE A 80 0.34 0.17 19.14
C PHE A 80 -1.10 0.18 18.60
N HIS A 81 -1.53 -0.95 18.04
CA HIS A 81 -2.91 -1.16 17.57
C HIS A 81 -3.79 -1.89 18.60
N GLY A 82 -3.50 -1.76 19.89
CA GLY A 82 -4.22 -2.48 20.94
C GLY A 82 -3.83 -3.97 21.04
N ASN A 83 -4.60 -4.72 21.82
CA ASN A 83 -4.27 -6.12 22.15
C ASN A 83 -4.59 -7.13 21.03
N HIS A 84 -5.13 -6.69 19.90
CA HIS A 84 -5.71 -7.56 18.87
C HIS A 84 -4.97 -7.52 17.54
N LEU A 85 -4.02 -6.58 17.36
CA LEU A 85 -3.28 -6.41 16.12
C LEU A 85 -1.76 -6.26 16.39
N PRO A 86 -0.89 -6.80 15.53
CA PRO A 86 0.55 -6.60 15.61
C PRO A 86 0.95 -5.14 15.35
N SER A 87 2.06 -4.69 15.92
CA SER A 87 2.49 -3.30 15.75
C SER A 87 2.89 -2.91 14.34
N GLY A 88 3.19 -3.87 13.47
CA GLY A 88 3.53 -3.62 12.07
C GLY A 88 2.32 -3.58 11.13
N THR A 89 1.09 -3.49 11.65
CA THR A 89 -0.14 -3.68 10.85
C THR A 89 -0.21 -2.72 9.65
N ASP A 90 0.08 -1.43 9.85
CA ASP A 90 0.15 -0.43 8.77
C ASP A 90 1.08 -0.87 7.64
N THR A 91 2.29 -1.29 8.00
CA THR A 91 3.33 -1.74 7.07
C THR A 91 2.88 -3.00 6.33
N LEU A 92 2.29 -3.97 7.04
CA LEU A 92 1.83 -5.23 6.45
C LEU A 92 0.70 -4.99 5.43
N TYR A 93 -0.25 -4.12 5.74
CA TYR A 93 -1.37 -3.81 4.86
C TYR A 93 -0.93 -3.05 3.62
N VAL A 94 -0.17 -1.95 3.78
CA VAL A 94 0.27 -1.15 2.62
C VAL A 94 1.19 -1.97 1.70
N THR A 95 2.02 -2.86 2.27
CA THR A 95 2.86 -3.78 1.48
C THR A 95 2.01 -4.71 0.61
N GLN A 96 1.01 -5.38 1.20
CA GLN A 96 0.11 -6.27 0.45
C GLN A 96 -0.71 -5.50 -0.61
N ILE A 97 -1.12 -4.27 -0.32
CA ILE A 97 -1.82 -3.41 -1.29
C ILE A 97 -0.91 -3.07 -2.47
N CYS A 98 0.34 -2.65 -2.23
CA CYS A 98 1.29 -2.35 -3.30
C CYS A 98 1.59 -3.59 -4.17
N GLU A 99 1.82 -4.75 -3.56
CA GLU A 99 2.02 -6.02 -4.28
C GLU A 99 0.81 -6.38 -5.15
N ALA A 100 -0.40 -6.20 -4.62
CA ALA A 100 -1.66 -6.43 -5.33
C ALA A 100 -1.85 -5.48 -6.53
N VAL A 101 -1.58 -4.19 -6.35
CA VAL A 101 -1.58 -3.20 -7.45
C VAL A 101 -0.56 -3.60 -8.52
N ARG A 102 0.65 -4.00 -8.14
CA ARG A 102 1.66 -4.44 -9.10
C ARG A 102 1.23 -5.66 -9.88
N ARG A 103 0.69 -6.70 -9.23
CA ARG A 103 0.16 -7.89 -9.92
C ARG A 103 -0.89 -7.49 -10.95
N HIS A 104 -1.84 -6.63 -10.58
CA HIS A 104 -2.90 -6.16 -11.47
C HIS A 104 -2.36 -5.37 -12.66
N MET A 105 -1.48 -4.40 -12.40
CA MET A 105 -0.93 -3.52 -13.44
C MET A 105 0.01 -4.27 -14.39
N LYS A 106 0.76 -5.24 -13.88
CA LYS A 106 1.58 -6.15 -14.70
C LYS A 106 0.74 -6.97 -15.68
N LYS A 107 -0.44 -7.49 -15.26
CA LYS A 107 -1.38 -8.17 -16.18
C LYS A 107 -1.88 -7.25 -17.29
N LYS A 108 -1.92 -5.95 -17.04
CA LYS A 108 -2.31 -4.91 -18.01
C LYS A 108 -1.14 -4.38 -18.86
N GLY A 109 0.05 -5.01 -18.77
CA GLY A 109 1.23 -4.59 -19.52
C GLY A 109 1.87 -3.29 -19.03
N LYS A 110 1.58 -2.88 -17.79
CA LYS A 110 2.12 -1.67 -17.15
C LYS A 110 2.79 -2.05 -15.83
N PRO A 111 3.98 -2.67 -15.83
CA PRO A 111 4.60 -3.16 -14.60
C PRO A 111 5.08 -1.99 -13.73
N VAL A 112 4.28 -1.57 -12.76
CA VAL A 112 4.71 -0.58 -11.75
C VAL A 112 5.81 -1.17 -10.87
N ALA A 113 6.79 -0.35 -10.50
CA ALA A 113 7.84 -0.73 -9.58
C ALA A 113 7.38 -0.55 -8.12
N ILE A 114 8.00 -1.29 -7.19
CA ILE A 114 7.76 -1.14 -5.76
C ILE A 114 9.11 -1.08 -5.03
N THR A 115 9.27 -0.17 -4.08
CA THR A 115 10.40 -0.17 -3.14
C THR A 115 10.11 -1.06 -1.92
N TRP A 116 11.14 -1.48 -1.20
CA TRP A 116 10.91 -2.01 0.15
C TRP A 116 10.14 -0.99 1.02
N PRO A 117 9.32 -1.49 1.95
CA PRO A 117 8.48 -0.63 2.76
C PRO A 117 9.30 0.17 3.77
N ILE A 118 8.86 1.41 4.01
CA ILE A 118 9.31 2.20 5.16
C ILE A 118 8.48 1.77 6.37
N THR A 119 9.14 1.15 7.34
CA THR A 119 8.48 0.43 8.45
C THR A 119 8.38 1.23 9.74
N TYR A 120 9.10 2.34 9.85
CA TYR A 120 9.03 3.27 10.98
C TYR A 120 8.48 4.61 10.50
N GLY A 121 7.36 5.02 11.09
CA GLY A 121 6.66 6.25 10.77
C GLY A 121 6.69 7.27 11.90
N SER A 122 6.10 8.43 11.64
CA SER A 122 5.84 9.47 12.62
C SER A 122 4.43 9.32 13.19
N HIS A 123 4.27 9.74 14.44
CA HIS A 123 3.02 9.63 15.17
C HIS A 123 2.71 10.87 15.98
N PRO A 124 1.42 11.13 16.26
CA PRO A 124 1.03 12.07 17.29
C PRO A 124 1.68 11.74 18.64
N TRP A 125 1.94 12.77 19.43
CA TRP A 125 2.64 12.67 20.73
C TRP A 125 2.02 11.65 21.71
N HIS A 126 0.72 11.37 21.61
CA HIS A 126 0.05 10.43 22.53
C HIS A 126 0.40 8.95 22.27
N HIS A 127 1.08 8.61 21.18
CA HIS A 127 1.58 7.25 20.92
C HIS A 127 2.98 7.02 21.52
N TYR A 128 3.64 8.05 22.03
CA TYR A 128 5.02 7.98 22.52
C TYR A 128 5.10 7.13 23.79
N GLY A 129 6.00 6.15 23.78
CA GLY A 129 6.21 5.24 24.91
C GLY A 129 5.19 4.11 25.03
N MET A 130 4.22 4.01 24.10
CA MET A 130 3.34 2.84 24.05
C MET A 130 4.13 1.57 23.69
N PRO A 131 3.85 0.43 24.33
CA PRO A 131 4.56 -0.83 24.04
C PRO A 131 4.43 -1.24 22.57
N GLY A 132 5.56 -1.53 21.93
CA GLY A 132 5.61 -1.94 20.53
C GLY A 132 5.56 -0.79 19.52
N THR A 133 5.40 0.47 19.97
CA THR A 133 5.52 1.64 19.11
C THR A 133 6.98 2.05 18.93
N VAL A 134 7.42 2.25 17.69
CA VAL A 134 8.73 2.80 17.34
C VAL A 134 8.52 4.03 16.47
N ILE A 135 8.92 5.19 16.98
CA ILE A 135 8.63 6.48 16.35
C ILE A 135 9.87 7.08 15.72
N ILE A 136 9.70 7.67 14.54
CA ILE A 136 10.61 8.65 13.96
C ILE A 136 9.94 10.03 14.02
N GLU A 137 10.73 11.05 14.32
CA GLU A 137 10.28 12.44 14.33
C GLU A 137 9.80 12.84 12.91
N GLU A 138 8.79 13.70 12.82
CA GLU A 138 8.10 14.01 11.56
C GLU A 138 9.04 14.60 10.50
N GLU A 139 9.89 15.56 10.86
CA GLU A 139 10.84 16.18 9.93
C GLU A 139 11.94 15.22 9.48
N HIS A 140 12.37 14.31 10.36
CA HIS A 140 13.27 13.23 9.96
C HIS A 140 12.61 12.27 8.96
N LEU A 141 11.35 11.89 9.18
CA LEU A 141 10.62 11.03 8.23
C LEU A 141 10.42 11.73 6.88
N LYS A 142 10.04 13.02 6.87
CA LYS A 142 9.93 13.81 5.63
C LYS A 142 11.24 13.82 4.87
N SER A 143 12.34 14.14 5.54
CA SER A 143 13.68 14.17 4.93
C SER A 143 14.06 12.80 4.36
N TYR A 144 13.80 11.73 5.12
CA TYR A 144 14.05 10.36 4.65
C TYR A 144 13.22 10.00 3.40
N ILE A 145 11.93 10.32 3.36
CA ILE A 145 11.09 10.08 2.19
C ILE A 145 11.59 10.88 0.98
N MET A 146 11.99 12.14 1.18
CA MET A 146 12.57 12.96 0.12
C MET A 146 13.87 12.36 -0.43
N ASP A 147 14.75 11.86 0.43
CA ASP A 147 16.00 11.20 0.01
C ASP A 147 15.73 9.89 -0.75
N VAL A 148 14.73 9.10 -0.32
CA VAL A 148 14.27 7.92 -1.05
C VAL A 148 13.77 8.30 -2.44
N MET A 149 12.93 9.33 -2.54
CA MET A 149 12.40 9.82 -3.82
C MET A 149 13.50 10.33 -4.74
N LEU A 150 14.52 11.01 -4.20
CA LEU A 150 15.67 11.50 -4.96
C LEU A 150 16.54 10.37 -5.52
N GLY A 151 16.62 9.24 -4.81
CA GLY A 151 17.42 8.07 -5.20
C GLY A 151 16.76 7.14 -6.23
N LEU A 152 15.47 7.33 -6.53
CA LEU A 152 14.70 6.56 -7.51
C LEU A 152 14.73 7.22 -8.89
#